data_AF-A0A7G2K1I3-F1
#
_entry.id   AF-A0A7G2K1I3-F1
#
_cell.length_a   1.000
_cell.length_b   1.000
_cell.length_c   1.000
_cell.angle_alpha   90.00
_cell.angle_beta   90.00
_cell.angle_gamma   90.00
#
_symmetry.space_group_name_H-M   'P 1'
#
loop_
_entity.id
_entity.type
_entity.pdbx_description
1 polymer ?
#
loop_
_entity_poly.entity_id
_entity_poly.type
_entity_poly.pdbx_seq_one_letter_code
_entity_poly.pdbx_strand_id
1 'polypeptide(L)'
;MLFGALIGKPQIRKHFPLLVKQMHVLGVQSLLIILLSGLFIGMVLGLQGYVVLVDFSAETSLGQLVALSLLRELGPVVTALLFAGRAGSALTAEIGLMKATEQLSSLEMMAVDPLRRVIAPRFWAGVISMPIL
;
A
#
# COMPACT_ATOMS: atom_id res chain seq x y z
N MET A 1 20.32 -6.82 13.34
CA MET A 1 20.62 -5.41 13.02
C MET A 1 19.36 -4.61 12.62
N LEU A 2 18.50 -5.10 11.72
CA LEU A 2 17.21 -4.45 11.35
C LEU A 2 16.18 -4.31 12.49
N PHE A 3 16.07 -5.31 13.36
CA PHE A 3 15.07 -5.33 14.45
C PHE A 3 15.32 -4.25 15.53
N GLY A 4 16.60 -3.95 15.81
CA GLY A 4 16.98 -2.90 16.78
C GLY A 4 16.81 -1.47 16.24
N ALA A 5 16.67 -1.31 14.93
CA ALA A 5 16.37 -0.02 14.29
C ALA A 5 14.85 0.24 14.21
N LEU A 6 14.04 -0.80 14.05
CA LEU A 6 12.57 -0.68 14.02
C LEU A 6 11.95 -0.44 15.42
N ILE A 7 12.60 -0.89 16.49
CA ILE A 7 12.06 -0.89 17.88
C ILE A 7 12.86 0.01 18.85
N GLY A 8 14.01 0.55 18.45
CA GLY A 8 14.86 1.38 19.32
C GLY A 8 14.27 2.76 19.64
N LYS A 9 14.36 3.17 20.93
CA LYS A 9 13.87 4.43 21.55
C LYS A 9 12.98 5.29 20.63
N PRO A 10 11.65 5.11 20.68
CA PRO A 10 10.76 5.71 19.71
C PRO A 10 10.69 7.22 19.98
N GLN A 11 11.46 8.02 19.24
CA GLN A 11 11.28 9.48 19.18
C GLN A 11 10.02 9.78 18.36
N ILE A 12 8.86 9.38 18.89
CA ILE A 12 7.53 9.43 18.24
C ILE A 12 7.24 10.84 17.73
N ARG A 13 7.61 11.87 18.50
CA ARG A 13 7.41 13.28 18.14
C ARG A 13 8.14 13.71 16.86
N LYS A 14 9.34 13.18 16.58
CA LYS A 14 10.09 13.53 15.35
C LYS A 14 9.65 12.71 14.14
N HIS A 15 9.22 11.47 14.37
CA HIS A 15 8.78 10.57 13.30
C HIS A 15 7.34 10.82 12.86
N PHE A 16 6.47 11.38 13.72
CA PHE A 16 5.06 11.63 13.39
C PHE A 16 4.83 12.48 12.13
N PRO A 17 5.45 13.67 11.95
CA PRO A 17 5.25 14.47 10.73
C PRO A 17 5.82 13.76 9.48
N LEU A 18 6.90 12.99 9.65
CA LEU A 18 7.48 12.17 8.56
C LEU A 18 6.53 11.03 8.18
N LEU A 19 5.89 10.39 9.16
CA LEU A 19 4.90 9.34 8.96
C LEU A 19 3.68 9.86 8.20
N VAL A 20 3.14 11.02 8.58
CA VAL A 20 2.00 11.65 7.89
C VAL A 20 2.36 11.97 6.44
N LYS A 21 3.55 12.53 6.20
CA LYS A 21 4.03 12.80 4.84
C LYS A 21 4.13 11.51 4.02
N GLN A 22 4.68 10.43 4.60
CA GLN A 22 4.81 9.15 3.90
C GLN A 22 3.45 8.46 3.70
N MET A 23 2.50 8.56 4.62
CA MET A 23 1.13 8.07 4.42
C MET A 23 0.43 8.83 3.29
N HIS A 24 0.65 10.13 3.14
CA HIS A 24 0.10 10.87 2.01
C HIS A 24 0.67 10.39 0.66
N VAL A 25 1.99 10.22 0.59
CA VAL A 25 2.68 9.76 -0.63
C VAL A 25 2.33 8.32 -0.97
N LEU A 26 2.33 7.40 0.01
CA LEU A 26 2.12 5.97 -0.23
C LEU A 26 0.63 5.60 -0.29
N GLY A 27 -0.19 6.16 0.59
CA GLY A 27 -1.62 5.89 0.67
C GLY A 27 -2.42 6.73 -0.32
N VAL A 28 -2.53 8.04 -0.07
CA VAL A 28 -3.46 8.92 -0.80
C VAL A 28 -3.16 8.98 -2.29
N GLN A 29 -1.90 9.02 -2.69
CA GLN A 29 -1.57 9.01 -4.13
C GLN A 29 -1.83 7.65 -4.80
N SER A 30 -1.94 6.55 -4.04
CA SER A 30 -2.31 5.23 -4.57
C SER A 30 -3.83 5.03 -4.63
N LEU A 31 -4.58 5.83 -3.87
CA LEU A 31 -6.05 5.77 -3.79
C LEU A 31 -6.70 5.83 -5.18
N LEU A 32 -6.24 6.73 -6.05
CA LEU A 32 -6.84 6.93 -7.37
C LEU A 32 -6.80 5.66 -8.23
N ILE A 33 -5.65 4.97 -8.25
CA ILE A 33 -5.47 3.74 -9.03
C ILE A 33 -6.34 2.63 -8.48
N ILE A 34 -6.39 2.47 -7.16
CA ILE A 34 -7.15 1.41 -6.50
C ILE A 34 -8.66 1.61 -6.71
N LEU A 35 -9.14 2.84 -6.61
CA LEU A 35 -10.56 3.16 -6.79
C LEU A 35 -11.00 2.94 -8.26
N LEU A 36 -10.21 3.40 -9.23
CA LEU A 36 -10.46 3.16 -10.65
C LEU A 36 -10.41 1.67 -11.00
N SER A 37 -9.38 0.95 -10.55
CA SER A 37 -9.26 -0.48 -10.80
C SER A 37 -10.39 -1.28 -10.13
N GLY A 38 -10.72 -0.97 -8.88
CA GLY A 38 -11.80 -1.62 -8.15
C GLY A 38 -13.18 -1.42 -8.82
N LEU A 39 -13.44 -0.22 -9.34
CA LEU A 39 -14.67 0.07 -10.09
C LEU A 39 -14.78 -0.80 -11.36
N PHE A 40 -13.72 -0.85 -12.18
CA PHE A 40 -13.75 -1.65 -13.40
C PHE A 40 -13.83 -3.15 -13.11
N ILE A 41 -13.10 -3.65 -12.11
CA ILE A 41 -13.15 -5.06 -11.70
C ILE A 41 -14.55 -5.41 -11.20
N GLY A 42 -15.18 -4.54 -10.40
CA GLY A 42 -16.55 -4.74 -9.92
C GLY A 42 -17.57 -4.79 -11.06
N MET A 43 -17.46 -3.91 -12.05
CA MET A 43 -18.33 -3.92 -13.23
C MET A 43 -18.19 -5.22 -14.04
N VAL A 44 -16.95 -5.68 -14.27
CA VAL A 44 -16.68 -6.93 -14.99
C VAL A 44 -17.24 -8.13 -14.23
N LEU A 45 -17.02 -8.22 -12.92
CA LEU A 45 -17.56 -9.29 -12.08
C LEU A 45 -19.09 -9.29 -12.04
N GLY A 46 -19.72 -8.12 -11.97
CA GLY A 46 -21.18 -8.01 -11.99
C GLY A 46 -21.77 -8.52 -13.30
N LEU A 47 -21.20 -8.10 -14.44
CA LEU A 47 -21.64 -8.54 -15.76
C LEU A 47 -21.43 -10.05 -15.95
N GLN A 48 -20.24 -10.54 -15.63
CA GLN A 48 -19.90 -11.95 -15.83
C GLN A 48 -20.64 -12.87 -14.85
N GLY A 49 -20.82 -12.42 -13.60
CA GLY A 49 -21.63 -13.12 -12.61
C GLY A 49 -23.09 -13.23 -13.06
N TYR A 50 -23.69 -12.16 -13.60
CA TYR A 50 -25.07 -12.19 -14.06
C TYR A 50 -25.31 -13.24 -15.15
N VAL A 51 -24.43 -13.27 -16.16
CA VAL A 51 -24.51 -14.24 -17.26
C VAL A 51 -24.41 -15.69 -16.75
N VAL A 52 -23.64 -15.95 -15.70
CA VAL A 52 -23.55 -17.30 -15.11
C VAL A 52 -24.80 -17.63 -14.29
N LEU A 53 -25.32 -16.69 -13.48
CA LEU A 53 -26.44 -16.96 -12.58
C LEU A 53 -27.80 -17.05 -13.28
N VAL A 54 -27.95 -16.42 -14.45
CA VAL A 54 -29.21 -16.49 -15.21
C VAL A 54 -29.51 -17.91 -15.70
N ASP A 55 -28.48 -18.68 -16.07
CA ASP A 55 -28.62 -20.08 -16.50
C ASP A 55 -29.15 -20.98 -15.38
N PHE A 56 -28.88 -20.63 -14.12
CA PHE A 56 -29.37 -21.34 -12.94
C PHE A 56 -30.63 -20.73 -12.33
N SER A 57 -31.23 -19.71 -12.97
CA SER A 57 -32.37 -18.96 -12.44
C SER A 57 -32.12 -18.37 -11.04
N ALA A 58 -30.87 -18.02 -10.73
CA ALA A 58 -30.42 -17.59 -9.40
C ALA A 58 -29.99 -16.12 -9.36
N GLU A 59 -30.54 -15.28 -10.25
CA GLU A 59 -30.20 -13.87 -10.43
C GLU A 59 -30.23 -13.02 -9.14
N THR A 60 -31.10 -13.36 -8.18
CA THR A 60 -31.19 -12.68 -6.88
C THR A 60 -29.91 -12.81 -6.03
N SER A 61 -29.10 -13.84 -6.28
CA SER A 61 -27.87 -14.13 -5.52
C SER A 61 -26.63 -13.44 -6.08
N LEU A 62 -26.76 -12.66 -7.15
CA LEU A 62 -25.65 -11.96 -7.80
C LEU A 62 -24.87 -11.05 -6.83
N GLY A 63 -25.59 -10.28 -6.01
CA GLY A 63 -24.96 -9.37 -5.04
C GLY A 63 -24.12 -10.09 -4.00
N GLN A 64 -24.57 -11.26 -3.54
CA GLN A 64 -23.85 -12.07 -2.56
C GLN A 64 -22.59 -12.69 -3.16
N LEU A 65 -22.66 -13.15 -4.42
CA LEU A 65 -21.49 -13.66 -5.14
C LEU A 65 -20.42 -12.58 -5.29
N VAL A 66 -20.81 -11.38 -5.75
CA VAL A 66 -19.86 -10.27 -5.96
C VAL A 66 -19.23 -9.82 -4.65
N ALA A 67 -20.02 -9.63 -3.58
CA ALA A 67 -19.53 -9.20 -2.28
C ALA A 67 -18.55 -10.20 -1.65
N LEU A 68 -18.88 -11.50 -1.66
CA LEU A 68 -18.01 -12.54 -1.09
C LEU A 68 -16.70 -12.69 -1.86
N SER A 69 -16.76 -12.63 -3.19
CA SER A 69 -15.58 -12.75 -4.06
C SER A 69 -14.60 -11.58 -3.86
N LEU A 70 -15.14 -10.36 -3.74
CA LEU A 70 -14.33 -9.17 -3.47
C LEU A 70 -13.71 -9.19 -2.06
N LEU A 71 -14.48 -9.53 -1.02
CA LEU A 71 -13.98 -9.49 0.35
C LEU A 71 -12.96 -10.60 0.67
N ARG A 72 -13.10 -11.81 0.11
CA ARG A 72 -12.24 -12.95 0.48
C ARG A 72 -11.02 -13.11 -0.40
N GLU A 73 -11.13 -12.79 -1.69
CA GLU A 73 -10.09 -13.15 -2.66
C GLU A 73 -9.56 -11.91 -3.37
N LEU A 74 -10.41 -11.29 -4.18
CA LEU A 74 -9.94 -10.34 -5.18
C LEU A 74 -9.55 -9.00 -4.58
N GLY A 75 -10.25 -8.50 -3.56
CA GLY A 75 -9.95 -7.22 -2.91
C GLY A 75 -8.52 -7.19 -2.36
N PRO A 76 -8.17 -8.05 -1.38
CA PRO A 76 -6.83 -8.04 -0.81
C PRO A 76 -5.72 -8.31 -1.82
N VAL A 77 -5.93 -9.25 -2.75
CA VAL A 77 -4.91 -9.65 -3.73
C VAL A 77 -4.67 -8.53 -4.75
N VAL A 78 -5.71 -7.95 -5.31
CA VAL A 78 -5.59 -6.88 -6.31
C VAL A 78 -5.01 -5.62 -5.68
N THR A 79 -5.51 -5.20 -4.51
CA THR A 79 -4.96 -4.06 -3.78
C THR A 79 -3.47 -4.27 -3.50
N ALA A 80 -3.07 -5.48 -3.10
CA ALA A 80 -1.67 -5.78 -2.84
C ALA A 80 -0.78 -5.68 -4.08
N LEU A 81 -1.23 -6.23 -5.22
CA LEU A 81 -0.51 -6.18 -6.48
C LEU A 81 -0.37 -4.74 -7.00
N LEU A 82 -1.45 -3.96 -6.97
CA LEU A 82 -1.44 -2.56 -7.41
C LEU A 82 -0.58 -1.70 -6.49
N PHE A 83 -0.67 -1.90 -5.18
CA PHE A 83 0.15 -1.19 -4.20
C PHE A 83 1.64 -1.51 -4.38
N ALA A 84 2.00 -2.78 -4.57
CA ALA A 84 3.38 -3.16 -4.85
C ALA A 84 3.90 -2.53 -6.16
N GLY A 85 3.07 -2.52 -7.20
CA GLY A 85 3.42 -1.93 -8.49
C GLY A 85 3.68 -0.42 -8.41
N ARG A 86 2.80 0.34 -7.76
CA ARG A 86 2.93 1.80 -7.70
C ARG A 86 3.77 2.30 -6.51
N ALA A 87 3.35 1.96 -5.29
CA ALA A 87 4.01 2.46 -4.08
C ALA A 87 5.36 1.77 -3.84
N GLY A 88 5.47 0.47 -4.13
CA GLY A 88 6.74 -0.27 -4.04
C GLY A 88 7.81 0.23 -5.01
N SER A 89 7.43 0.49 -6.27
CA SER A 89 8.33 1.09 -7.27
C SER A 89 8.78 2.50 -6.87
N ALA A 90 7.84 3.33 -6.39
CA ALA A 90 8.16 4.69 -5.93
C ALA A 90 9.12 4.70 -4.73
N LEU A 91 8.89 3.83 -3.74
CA LEU A 91 9.78 3.68 -2.58
C LEU A 91 11.19 3.25 -2.99
N THR A 92 11.28 2.29 -3.91
CA THR A 92 12.55 1.78 -4.40
C THR A 92 13.32 2.87 -5.15
N ALA A 93 12.63 3.64 -6.00
CA ALA A 93 13.24 4.77 -6.71
C ALA A 93 13.70 5.88 -5.75
N GLU A 94 12.91 6.22 -4.72
CA GLU A 94 13.26 7.26 -3.75
C GLU A 94 14.49 6.87 -2.91
N ILE A 95 14.56 5.63 -2.43
CA ILE A 95 15.72 5.11 -1.70
C ILE A 95 16.94 5.01 -2.63
N GLY A 96 16.73 4.53 -3.87
CA GLY A 96 17.79 4.43 -4.88
C GLY A 96 18.42 5.79 -5.19
N LEU A 97 17.60 6.82 -5.34
CA LEU A 97 18.07 8.19 -5.57
C LEU A 97 18.84 8.74 -4.36
N MET A 98 18.34 8.51 -3.14
CA MET A 98 19.04 8.92 -1.91
C MET A 98 20.40 8.22 -1.75
N LYS A 99 20.51 6.98 -2.22
CA LYS A 99 21.78 6.25 -2.25
C LYS A 99 22.72 6.79 -3.33
N ALA A 100 22.22 7.00 -4.54
CA ALA A 100 23.02 7.51 -5.67
C ALA A 100 23.55 8.94 -5.45
N THR A 101 22.85 9.74 -4.64
CA THR A 101 23.24 11.11 -4.28
C THR A 101 24.01 11.18 -2.95
N GLU A 102 24.43 10.05 -2.39
CA GLU A 102 25.18 9.96 -1.12
C GLU A 102 24.47 10.58 0.10
N GLN A 103 23.16 10.81 0.01
CA GLN A 103 22.37 11.39 1.11
C GLN A 103 22.34 10.48 2.33
N LEU A 104 22.26 9.16 2.13
CA LEU A 104 22.31 8.18 3.22
C LEU A 104 23.65 8.24 3.97
N SER A 105 24.76 8.27 3.24
CA SER A 105 26.12 8.38 3.79
C SER A 105 26.31 9.71 4.55
N SER A 106 25.78 10.81 4.02
CA SER A 106 25.84 12.11 4.70
C SER A 106 25.12 12.11 6.05
N LEU A 107 24.01 11.39 6.20
CA LEU A 107 23.30 11.26 7.48
C LEU A 107 24.15 10.52 8.51
N GLU A 108 24.86 9.46 8.09
CA GLU A 108 25.77 8.72 8.96
C GLU A 108 26.91 9.61 9.48
N MET A 109 27.46 10.47 8.62
CA MET A 109 28.49 11.46 9.01
C MET A 109 27.98 12.50 10.01
N MET A 110 26.67 12.79 10.01
CA MET A 110 26.02 13.66 11.00
C MET A 110 25.64 12.93 12.30
N ALA A 111 26.13 11.70 12.51
CA ALA A 111 25.76 10.82 13.62
C ALA A 111 24.25 10.53 13.69
N VAL A 112 23.57 10.52 12.54
CA VAL A 112 22.14 10.19 12.41
C VAL A 112 22.00 8.85 11.70
N ASP A 113 21.39 7.88 12.38
CA ASP A 113 21.10 6.56 11.81
C ASP A 113 20.07 6.66 10.65
N PRO A 114 20.45 6.39 9.39
CA PRO A 114 19.56 6.50 8.23
C PRO A 114 18.46 5.45 8.24
N LEU A 115 18.69 4.27 8.84
CA LEU A 115 17.68 3.21 8.95
C LEU A 115 16.48 3.69 9.77
N ARG A 116 16.76 4.35 10.91
CA ARG A 116 15.72 4.87 11.80
C ARG A 116 15.01 6.07 11.21
N ARG A 117 15.75 6.98 10.57
CA ARG A 117 15.18 8.26 10.11
C ARG A 117 14.42 8.14 8.78
N VAL A 118 14.87 7.28 7.88
CA VAL A 118 14.32 7.17 6.51
C VAL A 118 13.48 5.91 6.33
N ILE A 119 14.00 4.74 6.73
CA ILE A 119 13.34 3.45 6.46
C ILE A 119 12.16 3.22 7.41
N ALA A 120 12.30 3.48 8.71
CA ALA A 120 11.24 3.18 9.67
C ALA A 120 9.90 3.91 9.41
N PRO A 121 9.86 5.23 9.13
CA PRO A 121 8.59 5.91 8.82
C PRO A 121 7.91 5.39 7.55
N ARG A 122 8.71 5.04 6.52
CA ARG A 122 8.21 4.49 5.25
C ARG A 122 7.64 3.09 5.44
N PHE A 123 8.29 2.26 6.24
CA PHE A 123 7.80 0.92 6.59
C PHE A 123 6.44 0.99 7.30
N TRP A 124 6.35 1.79 8.38
CA TRP A 124 5.09 1.95 9.11
C TRP A 124 3.99 2.59 8.28
N ALA A 125 4.32 3.59 7.44
CA ALA A 125 3.36 4.18 6.51
C ALA A 125 2.81 3.14 5.53
N GLY A 126 3.65 2.25 4.99
CA GLY A 126 3.21 1.16 4.11
C GLY A 126 2.31 0.15 4.83
N VAL A 127 2.71 -0.31 6.01
CA VAL A 127 1.94 -1.27 6.82
C VAL A 127 0.57 -0.74 7.21
N ILE A 128 0.46 0.57 7.50
CA ILE A 128 -0.81 1.21 7.86
C ILE A 128 -1.65 1.51 6.61
N SER A 129 -1.03 1.93 5.51
CA SER A 129 -1.77 2.31 4.30
C SER A 129 -2.37 1.11 3.58
N MET A 130 -1.69 -0.04 3.56
CA MET A 130 -2.12 -1.24 2.82
C MET A 130 -3.52 -1.75 3.21
N PRO A 131 -3.86 -1.93 4.50
CA PRO A 131 -5.18 -2.41 4.91
C PRO A 131 -6.29 -1.36 4.83
N ILE A 132 -5.92 -0.07 4.75
CA ILE A 132 -6.86 1.05 4.69
C ILE A 132 -7.32 1.30 3.24
N LEU A 133 -6.48 0.95 2.27
CA LEU A 133 -6.75 1.03 0.84
C LEU A 133 -7.64 -0.13 0.37
#